data_AF-A0A2N9H2B1-F1
#
_entry.id   AF-A0A2N9H2B1-F1
#
_cell.length_a   1.000
_cell.length_b   1.000
_cell.length_c   1.000
_cell.angle_alpha   90.00
_cell.angle_beta   90.00
_cell.angle_gamma   90.00
#
_symmetry.space_group_name_H-M   'P 1'
#
loop_
_entity.id
_entity.type
_entity.pdbx_description
1 polymer ?
#
loop_
_entity_poly.entity_id
_entity_poly.type
_entity_poly.pdbx_seq_one_letter_code
_entity_poly.pdbx_strand_id
1 'polypeptide(L)'
;MGRFGSVTIGCDLGVKGLAWQQLGEWQLCQIGLVVLTDFGSIGTDMNCPHGIPIDLLDRLVIIRTQTYDVADMIQILAIRSSVENLVIDDESLAYLGDICQRASLRHAVQLLSPSSIVAKIKEHDKICKEDIEEVSALYLDAKSSARLLQEHQEKYIA
;
A
#
# COMPACT_ATOMS: atom_id res chain seq x y z
N MET A 1 19.67 -33.18 23.68
CA MET A 1 20.25 -34.21 22.80
C MET A 1 19.10 -34.86 22.04
N GLY A 2 18.95 -34.54 20.75
CA GLY A 2 17.85 -35.04 19.91
C GLY A 2 17.94 -34.36 18.55
N ARG A 3 18.67 -35.00 17.62
CA ARG A 3 18.89 -34.57 16.23
C ARG A 3 17.80 -35.11 15.30
N PHE A 4 17.76 -34.51 14.11
CA PHE A 4 17.14 -34.91 12.83
C PHE A 4 15.63 -34.59 12.68
N GLY A 5 15.16 -34.02 11.56
CA GLY A 5 15.80 -33.82 10.26
C GLY A 5 15.17 -32.68 9.45
N SER A 6 15.97 -32.20 8.50
CA SER A 6 15.59 -31.26 7.44
C SER A 6 14.50 -31.85 6.56
N VAL A 7 13.46 -31.06 6.30
CA VAL A 7 12.55 -31.30 5.19
C VAL A 7 12.67 -30.10 4.26
N THR A 8 13.50 -30.28 3.23
CA THR A 8 13.48 -29.49 2.01
C THR A 8 12.27 -29.96 1.20
N ILE A 9 11.28 -29.11 1.00
CA ILE A 9 10.28 -29.30 -0.05
C ILE A 9 10.33 -28.03 -0.90
N GLY A 10 11.11 -28.11 -1.98
CA GLY A 10 10.80 -27.36 -3.17
C GLY A 10 9.57 -27.99 -3.82
N CYS A 11 8.57 -27.18 -4.13
CA CYS A 11 7.54 -27.57 -5.08
C CYS A 11 7.18 -26.33 -5.90
N ASP A 12 7.74 -26.35 -7.11
CA ASP A 12 7.41 -25.53 -8.25
C ASP A 12 5.90 -25.39 -8.50
N LEU A 13 5.54 -24.19 -8.97
CA LEU A 13 4.41 -23.82 -9.80
C LEU A 13 3.00 -24.32 -9.41
N GLY A 14 2.13 -23.36 -9.10
CA GLY A 14 0.71 -23.62 -9.04
C GLY A 14 -0.13 -22.38 -8.77
N VAL A 15 -0.20 -21.48 -9.76
CA VAL A 15 -1.13 -20.36 -9.85
C VAL A 15 -2.54 -20.83 -9.46
N LYS A 16 -2.96 -20.55 -8.22
CA LYS A 16 -4.34 -20.75 -7.78
C LYS A 16 -5.05 -19.41 -7.75
N GLY A 17 -5.52 -19.00 -8.93
CA GLY A 17 -6.63 -18.08 -9.10
C GLY A 17 -7.94 -18.70 -8.60
N LEU A 18 -8.06 -18.88 -7.27
CA LEU A 18 -9.25 -19.40 -6.60
C LEU A 18 -9.46 -18.67 -5.27
N ALA A 19 -9.57 -17.34 -5.33
CA ALA A 19 -10.06 -16.52 -4.22
C ALA A 19 -11.00 -15.39 -4.69
N TRP A 20 -11.62 -15.56 -5.88
CA TRP A 20 -12.54 -14.59 -6.47
C TRP A 20 -13.99 -15.11 -6.63
N GLN A 21 -14.31 -16.28 -6.08
CA GLN A 21 -15.65 -16.89 -6.18
C GLN A 21 -16.43 -16.97 -4.87
N GLN A 22 -15.94 -16.35 -3.78
CA GLN A 22 -16.60 -16.34 -2.46
C GLN A 22 -17.03 -14.94 -1.98
N LEU A 23 -17.24 -13.98 -2.90
CA LEU A 23 -17.88 -12.69 -2.59
C LEU A 23 -19.27 -12.60 -3.24
N GLY A 24 -20.03 -13.68 -3.13
CA GLY A 24 -21.46 -13.70 -3.36
C GLY A 24 -22.18 -13.47 -2.03
N GLU A 25 -22.50 -12.21 -1.73
CA GLU A 25 -23.64 -11.74 -0.91
C GLU A 25 -23.57 -10.20 -0.80
N TRP A 26 -23.97 -9.51 -1.88
CA TRP A 26 -24.25 -8.06 -1.86
C TRP A 26 -25.76 -7.81 -1.74
N GLN A 27 -26.40 -8.46 -0.75
CA GLN A 27 -27.74 -8.10 -0.30
C GLN A 27 -27.63 -7.64 1.16
N LEU A 28 -28.07 -6.40 1.43
CA LEU A 28 -28.03 -5.64 2.70
C LEU A 28 -26.69 -4.88 2.90
N CYS A 29 -26.59 -3.55 2.79
CA CYS A 29 -27.50 -2.50 3.23
C CYS A 29 -27.81 -1.45 2.15
N GLN A 30 -29.09 -1.22 1.88
CA GLN A 30 -29.54 0.05 1.34
C GLN A 30 -29.17 1.17 2.35
N ILE A 31 -28.43 2.18 1.85
CA ILE A 31 -28.12 3.46 2.51
C ILE A 31 -27.18 3.38 3.72
N GLY A 32 -25.93 2.93 3.51
CA GLY A 32 -24.83 3.25 4.43
C GLY A 32 -24.01 4.40 3.86
N LEU A 33 -24.14 5.61 4.41
CA LEU A 33 -23.17 6.67 4.14
C LEU A 33 -21.86 6.31 4.86
N VAL A 34 -20.91 5.75 4.13
CA VAL A 34 -19.56 5.49 4.66
C VAL A 34 -18.75 6.77 4.51
N VAL A 35 -18.63 7.53 5.60
CA VAL A 35 -17.76 8.71 5.66
C VAL A 35 -16.39 8.27 6.14
N LEU A 36 -15.38 8.36 5.28
CA LEU A 36 -13.98 8.20 5.65
C LEU A 36 -13.43 9.58 6.01
N THR A 37 -13.30 9.86 7.31
CA THR A 37 -12.71 11.12 7.79
C THR A 37 -11.27 10.89 8.24
N ASP A 38 -10.31 11.30 7.43
CA ASP A 38 -8.89 11.31 7.80
C ASP A 38 -8.49 12.60 8.56
N PHE A 39 -9.36 13.63 8.57
CA PHE A 39 -9.05 14.95 9.11
C PHE A 39 -10.15 15.49 10.03
N GLY A 40 -9.74 16.04 11.18
CA GLY A 40 -10.61 16.34 12.33
C GLY A 40 -11.12 17.77 12.46
N SER A 41 -10.88 18.70 11.53
CA SER A 41 -11.44 20.05 11.65
C SER A 41 -11.51 20.79 10.31
N ILE A 42 -12.73 20.99 9.81
CA ILE A 42 -13.02 21.96 8.75
C ILE A 42 -14.02 22.98 9.30
N GLY A 43 -13.60 24.24 9.35
CA GLY A 43 -14.49 25.40 9.26
C GLY A 43 -15.18 25.93 10.53
N THR A 44 -15.07 25.29 11.70
CA THR A 44 -15.61 25.82 12.96
C THR A 44 -14.58 25.78 14.08
N ASP A 45 -14.59 26.80 14.94
CA ASP A 45 -13.71 26.96 16.12
C ASP A 45 -14.07 25.98 17.27
N MET A 46 -14.88 24.96 16.96
CA MET A 46 -15.36 23.96 17.91
C MET A 46 -14.72 22.62 17.58
N ASN A 47 -14.02 22.05 18.56
CA ASN A 47 -13.37 20.76 18.41
C ASN A 47 -14.42 19.64 18.27
N CYS A 48 -14.66 19.20 17.03
CA CYS A 48 -15.51 18.05 16.75
C CYS A 48 -14.64 16.82 16.43
N PRO A 49 -14.78 15.69 17.13
CA PRO A 49 -14.15 14.44 16.71
C PRO A 49 -14.68 14.08 15.31
N HIS A 50 -13.77 13.93 14.34
CA HIS A 50 -14.07 13.68 12.91
C HIS A 50 -14.66 14.86 12.11
N GLY A 51 -14.75 16.07 12.68
CA GLY A 51 -15.37 17.21 11.98
C GLY A 51 -16.88 17.06 11.74
N ILE A 52 -17.53 16.11 12.43
CA ILE A 52 -18.96 15.83 12.35
C ILE A 52 -19.62 16.42 13.62
N PRO A 53 -20.73 17.17 13.50
CA PRO A 53 -21.42 17.69 14.68
C PRO A 53 -21.99 16.53 15.51
N ILE A 54 -22.09 16.74 16.83
CA ILE A 54 -22.48 15.71 17.81
C ILE A 54 -23.83 15.04 17.54
N ASP A 55 -24.77 15.73 16.89
CA ASP A 55 -26.09 15.19 16.52
C ASP A 55 -26.02 14.11 15.42
N LEU A 56 -25.00 14.19 14.55
CA LEU A 56 -24.73 13.17 13.54
C LEU A 56 -23.91 12.01 14.11
N LEU A 57 -23.11 12.24 15.15
CA LEU A 57 -22.27 11.21 15.76
C LEU A 57 -23.08 10.10 16.43
N ASP A 58 -24.23 10.43 17.03
CA ASP A 58 -25.13 9.46 17.68
C ASP A 58 -25.86 8.54 16.68
N ARG A 59 -25.88 8.91 15.39
CA ARG A 59 -26.50 8.11 14.32
C ARG A 59 -25.50 7.24 13.56
N LEU A 60 -24.21 7.35 13.86
CA LEU A 60 -23.14 6.68 13.13
C LEU A 60 -22.57 5.50 13.94
N VAL A 61 -22.37 4.37 13.26
CA VAL A 61 -21.58 3.25 13.81
C VAL A 61 -20.12 3.47 13.40
N ILE A 62 -19.27 3.77 14.38
CA ILE A 62 -17.85 3.99 14.16
C ILE A 62 -17.12 2.64 14.18
N ILE A 63 -16.60 2.22 13.03
CA ILE A 63 -15.69 1.09 12.92
C ILE A 63 -14.27 1.64 12.84
N ARG A 64 -13.43 1.23 13.79
CA ARG A 64 -12.01 1.63 13.81
C ARG A 64 -11.21 0.76 12.86
N THR A 65 -10.52 1.39 11.92
CA THR A 65 -9.47 0.74 11.15
C THR A 65 -8.19 0.65 11.98
N GLN A 66 -7.44 -0.43 11.84
CA GLN A 66 -6.11 -0.59 12.43
C GLN A 66 -5.05 -0.42 11.35
N THR A 67 -3.85 -0.05 11.76
CA THR A 67 -2.70 0.03 10.85
C THR A 67 -2.27 -1.37 10.41
N TYR A 68 -1.93 -1.51 9.14
CA TYR A 68 -1.42 -2.77 8.60
C TYR A 68 -0.05 -3.13 9.18
N ASP A 69 0.19 -4.42 9.40
CA ASP A 69 1.52 -4.95 9.70
C ASP A 69 2.33 -5.15 8.41
N VAL A 70 3.65 -5.31 8.53
CA VAL A 70 4.56 -5.51 7.39
C VAL A 70 4.21 -6.77 6.60
N ALA A 71 3.82 -7.84 7.29
CA ALA A 71 3.38 -9.08 6.65
C ALA A 71 2.12 -8.88 5.78
N ASP A 72 1.16 -8.08 6.25
CA ASP A 72 -0.06 -7.77 5.50
C ASP A 72 0.24 -6.87 4.31
N MET A 73 1.16 -5.91 4.46
CA MET A 73 1.60 -5.04 3.36
C MET A 73 2.22 -5.83 2.21
N ILE A 74 3.07 -6.81 2.53
CA ILE A 74 3.66 -7.75 1.57
C ILE A 74 2.59 -8.54 0.81
N GLN A 75 1.58 -9.06 1.52
CA GLN A 75 0.47 -9.78 0.88
C GLN A 75 -0.35 -8.88 -0.04
N ILE A 76 -0.65 -7.64 0.38
CA ILE A 76 -1.38 -6.68 -0.46
C ILE A 76 -0.60 -6.40 -1.75
N LEU A 77 0.72 -6.21 -1.66
CA LEU A 77 1.57 -6.02 -2.83
C LEU A 77 1.59 -7.23 -3.75
N ALA A 78 1.65 -8.45 -3.20
CA ALA A 78 1.60 -9.69 -3.98
C ALA A 78 0.25 -9.89 -4.71
N ILE A 79 -0.87 -9.51 -4.08
CA ILE A 79 -2.18 -9.51 -4.74
C ILE A 79 -2.20 -8.49 -5.88
N ARG A 80 -1.63 -7.30 -5.66
CA ARG A 80 -1.59 -6.23 -6.68
C ARG A 80 -0.71 -6.60 -7.87
N SER A 81 0.47 -7.16 -7.64
CA SER A 81 1.34 -7.63 -8.74
C SER A 81 0.67 -8.72 -9.57
N SER A 82 -0.09 -9.61 -8.93
CA SER A 82 -0.87 -10.64 -9.60
C SER A 82 -1.98 -10.06 -10.48
N VAL A 83 -2.67 -8.99 -10.03
CA VAL A 83 -3.70 -8.30 -10.82
C VAL A 83 -3.11 -7.61 -12.04
N GLU A 84 -1.93 -7.01 -11.90
CA GLU A 84 -1.21 -6.34 -12.99
C GLU A 84 -0.44 -7.32 -13.90
N ASN A 85 -0.45 -8.61 -13.58
CA ASN A 85 0.31 -9.67 -14.26
C ASN A 85 1.81 -9.36 -14.35
N LEU A 86 2.38 -8.85 -13.26
CA LEU A 86 3.81 -8.56 -13.15
C LEU A 86 4.54 -9.71 -12.47
N VAL A 87 5.64 -10.16 -13.05
CA VAL A 87 6.53 -11.14 -12.43
C VAL A 87 7.56 -10.38 -11.59
N ILE A 88 7.45 -10.51 -10.28
CA ILE A 88 8.34 -9.84 -9.30
C ILE A 88 9.21 -10.91 -8.64
N ASP A 89 10.47 -10.58 -8.38
CA ASP A 89 11.35 -11.43 -7.59
C ASP A 89 11.07 -11.35 -6.08
N ASP A 90 11.36 -12.41 -5.34
CA ASP A 90 11.10 -12.44 -3.90
C ASP A 90 11.95 -11.40 -3.14
N GLU A 91 13.17 -11.11 -3.60
CA GLU A 91 14.02 -10.05 -3.03
C GLU A 91 13.44 -8.65 -3.27
N SER A 92 12.89 -8.42 -4.46
CA SER A 92 12.19 -7.18 -4.84
C SER A 92 10.96 -6.93 -3.96
N LEU A 93 10.24 -8.00 -3.60
CA LEU A 93 9.03 -7.93 -2.80
C LEU A 93 9.33 -7.59 -1.33
N ALA A 94 10.40 -8.15 -0.78
CA ALA A 94 10.93 -7.76 0.53
C ALA A 94 11.34 -6.27 0.57
N TYR A 95 12.04 -5.80 -0.47
CA TYR A 95 12.46 -4.40 -0.57
C TYR A 95 11.28 -3.43 -0.66
N LEU A 96 10.22 -3.78 -1.38
CA LEU A 96 8.97 -3.00 -1.41
C LEU A 96 8.29 -2.95 -0.03
N GLY A 97 8.38 -4.02 0.76
CA GLY A 97 7.92 -4.05 2.15
C GLY A 97 8.63 -3.01 3.03
N ASP A 98 9.95 -2.87 2.89
CA ASP A 98 10.73 -1.87 3.62
C ASP A 98 10.40 -0.43 3.16
N ILE A 99 10.20 -0.22 1.86
CA ILE A 99 9.75 1.08 1.33
C ILE A 99 8.36 1.43 1.87
N CYS A 100 7.44 0.47 1.91
CA CYS A 100 6.11 0.61 2.50
C CYS A 100 6.16 1.14 3.94
N GLN A 101 7.05 0.59 4.76
CA GLN A 101 7.19 0.98 6.16
C GLN A 101 7.73 2.42 6.31
N ARG A 102 8.68 2.82 5.46
CA ARG A 102 9.28 4.17 5.50
C ARG A 102 8.33 5.25 4.96
N ALA A 103 7.66 4.96 3.86
CA ALA A 103 6.80 5.90 3.15
C ALA A 103 5.32 5.66 3.49
N SER A 104 4.61 5.00 2.58
CA SER A 104 3.22 4.57 2.71
C SER A 104 2.91 3.43 1.74
N LEU A 105 1.92 2.59 2.07
CA LEU A 105 1.43 1.52 1.19
C LEU A 105 0.96 2.05 -0.17
N ARG A 106 0.36 3.25 -0.19
CA ARG A 106 -0.04 3.92 -1.43
C ARG A 106 1.15 4.19 -2.33
N HIS A 107 2.23 4.72 -1.76
CA HIS A 107 3.43 5.04 -2.54
C HIS A 107 4.03 3.77 -3.15
N ALA A 108 4.12 2.67 -2.39
CA ALA A 108 4.64 1.41 -2.94
C ALA A 108 3.80 0.84 -4.09
N VAL A 109 2.46 0.89 -3.99
CA VAL A 109 1.57 0.49 -5.10
C VAL A 109 1.81 1.36 -6.34
N GLN A 110 2.04 2.66 -6.15
CA GLN A 110 2.34 3.59 -7.24
C GLN A 110 3.70 3.32 -7.90
N LEU A 111 4.67 2.72 -7.19
CA LEU A 111 5.98 2.38 -7.75
C LEU A 111 5.95 1.13 -8.65
N LEU A 112 4.95 0.25 -8.50
CA LEU A 112 4.84 -0.96 -9.33
C LEU A 112 4.60 -0.64 -10.81
N SER A 113 3.72 0.31 -11.11
CA SER A 113 3.40 0.71 -12.49
C SER A 113 4.61 1.28 -13.27
N PRO A 114 5.38 2.25 -12.76
CA PRO A 114 6.60 2.72 -13.42
C PRO A 114 7.71 1.67 -13.42
N SER A 115 7.82 0.79 -12.41
CA SER A 115 8.79 -0.31 -12.41
C SER A 115 8.56 -1.29 -13.56
N SER A 116 7.29 -1.56 -13.92
CA SER A 116 6.96 -2.35 -15.11
C SER A 116 7.45 -1.68 -16.41
N ILE A 117 7.38 -0.36 -16.50
CA ILE A 117 7.83 0.39 -17.68
C ILE A 117 9.36 0.34 -17.79
N VAL A 118 10.07 0.52 -16.67
CA VAL A 118 11.54 0.44 -16.62
C VAL A 118 12.02 -0.98 -16.98
N ALA A 119 11.37 -2.01 -16.44
CA ALA A 119 11.68 -3.40 -16.78
C ALA A 119 11.50 -3.68 -18.29
N LYS A 120 10.44 -3.15 -18.90
CA LYS A 120 10.22 -3.25 -20.36
C LYS A 120 11.31 -2.56 -21.18
N ILE A 121 11.79 -1.41 -20.72
CA ILE A 121 12.87 -0.67 -21.40
C ILE A 121 14.20 -1.44 -21.31
N LYS A 122 14.44 -2.12 -20.19
CA LYS A 122 15.63 -2.97 -19.97
C LYS A 122 15.49 -4.38 -20.54
N GLU A 123 14.37 -4.69 -21.21
CA GLU A 123 14.04 -6.02 -21.75
C GLU A 123 14.03 -7.13 -20.67
N HIS A 124 13.77 -6.76 -19.41
CA HIS A 124 13.63 -7.71 -18.32
C HIS A 124 12.18 -8.19 -18.21
N ASP A 125 11.98 -9.51 -18.21
CA ASP A 125 10.67 -10.15 -18.01
C ASP A 125 10.26 -10.16 -16.52
N LYS A 126 11.24 -9.98 -15.62
CA LYS A 126 11.06 -9.94 -14.16
C LYS A 126 11.54 -8.62 -13.57
N ILE A 127 10.81 -8.11 -12.59
CA ILE A 127 11.19 -6.88 -11.87
C ILE A 127 12.27 -7.20 -10.84
N CYS A 128 13.47 -6.65 -11.06
CA CYS A 128 14.60 -6.78 -10.15
C CYS A 128 14.65 -5.64 -9.13
N LYS A 129 15.43 -5.83 -8.07
CA LYS A 129 15.56 -4.84 -6.98
C LYS A 129 16.15 -3.52 -7.49
N GLU A 130 17.09 -3.59 -8.44
CA GLU A 130 17.76 -2.42 -9.01
C GLU A 130 16.78 -1.49 -9.73
N ASP A 131 15.76 -2.05 -10.38
CA ASP A 131 14.73 -1.28 -11.08
C ASP A 131 13.87 -0.50 -10.08
N ILE A 132 13.52 -1.14 -8.97
CA ILE A 132 12.74 -0.49 -7.90
C ILE A 132 13.56 0.59 -7.22
N GLU A 133 14.86 0.38 -7.02
CA GLU A 133 15.75 1.38 -6.43
C GLU A 133 15.87 2.61 -7.33
N GLU A 134 16.04 2.42 -8.64
CA GLU A 134 16.08 3.51 -9.63
C GLU A 134 14.76 4.30 -9.64
N VAL A 135 13.62 3.61 -9.67
CA VAL A 135 12.30 4.25 -9.64
C VAL A 135 12.08 4.97 -8.30
N SER A 136 12.53 4.42 -7.18
CA SER A 136 12.42 5.05 -5.86
C SER A 136 13.22 6.36 -5.75
N ALA A 137 14.33 6.48 -6.47
CA ALA A 137 15.11 7.71 -6.54
C ALA A 137 14.42 8.79 -7.39
N LEU A 138 13.67 8.38 -8.42
CA LEU A 138 12.93 9.28 -9.30
C LEU A 138 11.62 9.79 -8.67
N TYR A 139 10.93 8.93 -7.91
CA TYR A 139 9.63 9.25 -7.31
C TYR A 139 9.76 9.44 -5.80
N LEU A 140 9.72 10.70 -5.37
CA LEU A 140 9.79 11.06 -3.96
C LEU A 140 8.45 10.85 -3.25
N ASP A 141 8.50 10.33 -2.02
CA ASP A 141 7.34 10.26 -1.13
C ASP A 141 6.88 11.68 -0.70
N ALA A 142 5.61 11.79 -0.29
CA ALA A 142 5.04 13.04 0.19
C ALA A 142 5.81 13.64 1.38
N LYS A 143 6.28 12.80 2.32
CA LYS A 143 7.07 13.26 3.48
C LYS A 143 8.44 13.80 3.07
N SER A 144 9.13 13.08 2.18
CA SER A 144 10.43 13.48 1.64
C SER A 144 10.32 14.76 0.82
N SER A 145 9.27 14.88 0.02
CA SER A 145 8.97 16.08 -0.76
C SER A 145 8.71 17.30 0.13
N ALA A 146 7.95 17.13 1.21
CA ALA A 146 7.70 18.21 2.17
C ALA A 146 9.00 18.69 2.85
N ARG A 147 9.94 17.78 3.17
CA ARG A 147 11.25 18.13 3.72
C ARG A 147 12.09 18.92 2.71
N LEU A 148 12.17 18.44 1.47
CA LEU A 148 12.89 19.14 0.39
C LEU A 148 12.37 20.56 0.18
N LEU A 149 11.05 20.74 0.23
CA LEU A 149 10.42 22.06 0.12
C LEU A 149 10.74 22.95 1.33
N GLN A 150 10.86 22.40 2.53
CA GLN A 150 11.27 23.15 3.72
C GLN A 150 12.73 23.63 3.62
N GLU A 151 13.62 22.79 3.11
CA GLU A 151 15.05 23.12 2.94
C GLU A 151 15.29 24.19 1.85
N HIS A 152 14.40 24.27 0.87
CA HIS A 152 14.50 25.23 -0.24
C HIS A 152 13.45 26.34 -0.21
N GLN A 153 12.87 26.66 0.96
CA GLN A 153 11.82 27.68 1.12
C GLN A 153 12.14 29.01 0.43
N GLU A 154 13.40 29.44 0.46
CA GLU A 154 13.86 30.70 -0.14
C GLU A 154 13.70 30.78 -1.67
N LYS A 155 13.60 29.63 -2.36
CA LYS A 155 13.44 29.58 -3.82
C LYS A 155 11.99 29.43 -4.29
N TYR A 156 11.08 28.97 -3.42
CA TYR A 156 9.72 28.55 -3.83
C TYR A 156 8.62 29.54 -3.40
N ILE A 157 8.96 30.57 -2.63
CA ILE A 157 8.04 31.66 -2.30
C ILE A 157 8.70 32.98 -2.71
N ALA A 158 8.41 33.42 -3.93
CA ALA A 158 8.69 34.77 -4.43
C ALA A 158 7.36 35.50 -4.66
#